data_AF-A0A3E0WDJ4-F1
#
_entry.id   AF-A0A3E0WDJ4-F1
#
_cell.length_a   1.000
_cell.length_b   1.000
_cell.length_c   1.000
_cell.angle_alpha   90.00
_cell.angle_beta   90.00
_cell.angle_gamma   90.00
#
_symmetry.space_group_name_H-M   'P 1'
#
loop_
_entity.id
_entity.type
_entity.pdbx_description
1 polymer ?
#
loop_
_entity_poly.entity_id
_entity_poly.type
_entity_poly.pdbx_seq_one_letter_code
_entity_poly.pdbx_strand_id
1 'polypeptide(L)'
;MDEREQRILAALEGKRLELANFYRTALMLLGGELEVLDRRTRVAFIGHCMRELMNRVLGALGRPTAPRFKPSSGDQVKALPDLLSRFPELELDGEGGSVPVPQEVAAAMDKLFKASIHEKRRVRDDVAALITDDGNASHAAVSSWIESRDYFVKWAHLHERDVAESDLPSDDEIRERVGIVEELLDGVITAFFTSRHSIDDLLAEINAMEDEADA
;
A
#
# COMPACT_ATOMS: atom_id res chain seq x y z
N MET A 1 18.14 15.77 4.50
CA MET A 1 17.22 14.85 5.19
C MET A 1 17.04 15.26 6.62
N ASP A 2 15.83 15.21 7.15
CA ASP A 2 15.53 15.47 8.57
C ASP A 2 15.73 14.22 9.45
N GLU A 3 15.55 14.36 10.77
CA GLU A 3 15.73 13.27 11.72
C GLU A 3 14.73 12.11 11.54
N ARG A 4 13.49 12.42 11.13
CA ARG A 4 12.45 11.41 10.90
C ARG A 4 12.79 10.56 9.69
N GLU A 5 13.17 11.21 8.59
CA GLU A 5 13.60 10.55 7.37
C GLU A 5 14.79 9.61 7.64
N GLN A 6 15.76 10.05 8.45
CA GLN A 6 16.92 9.23 8.84
C GLN A 6 16.52 8.00 9.67
N ARG A 7 15.61 8.15 10.65
CA ARG A 7 15.11 7.01 11.44
C ARG A 7 14.37 6.00 10.58
N ILE A 8 13.49 6.47 9.70
CA ILE A 8 12.74 5.62 8.78
C ILE A 8 13.71 4.87 7.87
N LEU A 9 14.71 5.57 7.32
CA LEU A 9 15.70 4.95 6.44
C LEU A 9 16.49 3.85 7.16
N ALA A 10 17.02 4.12 8.35
CA ALA A 10 17.78 3.15 9.14
C ALA A 10 16.94 1.92 9.50
N ALA A 11 15.68 2.14 9.88
CA ALA A 11 14.72 1.08 10.15
C ALA A 11 14.45 0.20 8.94
N LEU A 12 14.27 0.80 7.76
CA LEU A 12 14.06 0.08 6.51
C LEU A 12 15.31 -0.69 6.09
N GLU A 13 16.52 -0.13 6.26
CA GLU A 13 17.78 -0.81 5.97
C GLU A 13 17.95 -2.08 6.82
N GLY A 14 17.60 -2.01 8.11
CA GLY A 14 17.62 -3.14 9.02
C GLY A 14 16.60 -4.25 8.71
N LYS A 15 15.64 -4.01 7.80
CA LYS A 15 14.58 -4.97 7.44
C LYS A 15 14.66 -5.43 6.00
N ARG A 16 14.79 -4.50 5.06
CA ARG A 16 14.83 -4.75 3.64
C ARG A 16 15.45 -3.56 2.90
N LEU A 17 16.71 -3.71 2.51
CA LEU A 17 17.49 -2.69 1.80
C LEU A 17 16.79 -2.09 0.58
N GLU A 18 16.04 -2.90 -0.17
CA GLU A 18 15.29 -2.45 -1.34
C GLU A 18 14.25 -1.37 -0.98
N LEU A 19 13.57 -1.49 0.17
CA LEU A 19 12.60 -0.49 0.62
C LEU A 19 13.28 0.82 1.03
N ALA A 20 14.44 0.73 1.70
CA ALA A 20 15.25 1.89 2.00
C ALA A 20 15.72 2.61 0.74
N ASN A 21 16.11 1.84 -0.29
CA ASN A 21 16.50 2.41 -1.58
C ASN A 21 15.33 3.13 -2.28
N PHE A 22 14.14 2.51 -2.34
CA PHE A 22 12.96 3.18 -2.88
C PHE A 22 12.65 4.48 -2.15
N TYR A 23 12.65 4.46 -0.81
CA TYR A 23 12.39 5.64 -0.01
C TYR A 23 13.43 6.75 -0.25
N ARG A 24 14.73 6.41 -0.21
CA ARG A 24 15.82 7.34 -0.51
C ARG A 24 15.70 7.94 -1.90
N THR A 25 15.42 7.12 -2.91
CA THR A 25 15.24 7.58 -4.29
C THR A 25 14.07 8.56 -4.42
N ALA A 26 12.94 8.30 -3.74
CA ALA A 26 11.82 9.23 -3.71
C ALA A 26 12.22 10.61 -3.15
N LEU A 27 12.98 10.61 -2.04
CA LEU A 27 13.45 11.85 -1.41
C LEU A 27 14.47 12.60 -2.28
N MET A 28 15.41 11.90 -2.92
CA MET A 28 16.36 12.52 -3.87
C MET A 28 15.65 13.18 -5.06
N LEU A 29 14.65 12.50 -5.63
CA LEU A 29 13.82 13.05 -6.72
C LEU A 29 13.04 14.30 -6.27
N LEU A 30 12.52 14.29 -5.04
CA LEU A 30 11.75 15.39 -4.47
C LEU A 30 12.64 16.58 -4.04
N GLY A 31 13.90 16.31 -3.70
CA GLY A 31 14.93 17.30 -3.40
C GLY A 31 15.55 17.94 -4.65
N GLY A 32 15.25 17.45 -5.85
CA GLY A 32 15.80 17.96 -7.10
C GLY A 32 17.21 17.46 -7.45
N GLU A 33 17.73 16.47 -6.71
CA GLU A 33 19.10 15.97 -6.92
C GLU A 33 19.28 15.21 -8.26
N LEU A 34 18.17 14.84 -8.90
CA LEU A 34 18.11 14.14 -10.18
C LEU A 34 17.43 15.01 -11.26
N GLU A 35 17.95 16.22 -11.44
CA GLU A 35 17.45 17.32 -12.30
C GLU A 35 17.30 17.01 -13.80
N VAL A 36 17.71 15.83 -14.26
CA VAL A 36 17.74 15.46 -15.70
C VAL A 36 16.36 15.01 -16.21
N LEU A 37 15.40 14.75 -15.32
CA LEU A 37 14.09 14.22 -15.68
C LEU A 37 13.06 15.33 -15.88
N ASP A 38 12.21 15.19 -16.91
CA ASP A 38 11.02 16.03 -17.03
C ASP A 38 10.09 15.84 -15.82
N ARG A 39 9.27 16.86 -15.54
CA ARG A 39 8.41 16.89 -14.35
C ARG A 39 7.47 15.69 -14.27
N ARG A 40 6.91 15.22 -15.38
CA ARG A 40 5.96 14.10 -15.39
C ARG A 40 6.66 12.79 -15.02
N THR A 41 7.83 12.54 -15.61
CA THR A 41 8.65 11.36 -15.33
C THR A 41 9.12 11.35 -13.89
N ARG A 42 9.56 12.50 -13.37
CA ARG A 42 9.96 12.66 -11.96
C ARG A 42 8.81 12.31 -11.00
N VAL A 43 7.62 12.86 -11.24
CA VAL A 43 6.40 12.56 -10.46
C VAL A 43 6.06 11.06 -10.51
N ALA A 44 6.17 10.44 -11.68
CA ALA A 44 5.90 9.01 -11.84
C ALA A 44 6.86 8.14 -11.03
N PHE A 45 8.17 8.47 -11.03
CA PHE A 45 9.13 7.72 -10.22
C PHE A 45 8.95 7.92 -8.72
N ILE A 46 8.61 9.14 -8.26
CA ILE A 46 8.28 9.35 -6.85
C ILE A 46 7.05 8.50 -6.47
N GLY A 47 5.99 8.56 -7.28
CA GLY A 47 4.78 7.77 -7.07
C GLY A 47 5.06 6.26 -7.04
N HIS A 48 5.90 5.78 -7.95
CA HIS A 48 6.31 4.38 -7.98
C HIS A 48 7.06 3.99 -6.70
N CYS A 49 8.08 4.75 -6.31
CA CYS A 49 8.88 4.46 -5.12
C CYS A 49 8.02 4.40 -3.85
N MET A 50 7.16 5.41 -3.63
CA MET A 50 6.31 5.48 -2.45
C MET A 50 5.24 4.38 -2.45
N ARG A 51 4.64 4.08 -3.60
CA ARG A 51 3.71 2.94 -3.74
C ARG A 51 4.39 1.62 -3.36
N GLU A 52 5.58 1.36 -3.89
CA GLU A 52 6.27 0.10 -3.64
C GLU A 52 6.66 -0.05 -2.17
N LEU A 53 7.11 1.04 -1.54
CA LEU A 53 7.36 1.13 -0.09
C LEU A 53 6.11 0.76 0.71
N MET A 54 5.01 1.48 0.50
CA MET A 54 3.76 1.30 1.25
C MET A 54 3.18 -0.11 1.09
N ASN A 55 3.28 -0.70 -0.11
CA ASN A 55 2.74 -2.04 -0.37
C ASN A 55 3.55 -3.16 0.30
N ARG A 56 4.84 -2.94 0.56
CA ARG A 56 5.77 -4.01 1.01
C ARG A 56 6.23 -3.88 2.44
N VAL A 57 6.12 -2.69 3.03
CA VAL A 57 6.53 -2.46 4.42
C VAL A 57 5.77 -3.35 5.41
N LEU A 58 4.48 -3.62 5.12
CA LEU A 58 3.64 -4.57 5.86
C LEU A 58 4.31 -5.94 6.03
N GLY A 59 4.75 -6.52 4.92
CA GLY A 59 5.42 -7.82 4.93
C GLY A 59 6.83 -7.76 5.54
N ALA A 60 7.56 -6.66 5.33
CA ALA A 60 8.91 -6.50 5.87
C ALA A 60 8.93 -6.37 7.40
N LEU A 61 7.86 -5.85 8.00
CA LEU A 61 7.71 -5.72 9.45
C LEU A 61 7.09 -6.97 10.11
N GLY A 62 6.92 -8.06 9.36
CA GLY A 62 6.50 -9.36 9.90
C GLY A 62 5.03 -9.42 10.35
N ARG A 63 4.19 -8.45 9.94
CA ARG A 63 2.75 -8.48 10.22
C ARG A 63 2.09 -9.52 9.30
N PRO A 64 1.34 -10.49 9.84
CA PRO A 64 0.66 -11.49 9.02
C PRO A 64 -0.36 -10.79 8.12
N THR A 65 -0.26 -11.01 6.82
CA THR A 65 -1.25 -10.53 5.85
C THR A 65 -2.35 -11.57 5.71
N ALA A 66 -3.60 -11.12 5.67
CA ALA A 66 -4.72 -12.03 5.50
C ALA A 66 -4.65 -12.77 4.15
N PRO A 67 -5.09 -14.05 4.08
CA PRO A 67 -4.99 -14.86 2.89
C PRO A 67 -5.74 -14.22 1.71
N ARG A 68 -5.19 -14.38 0.51
CA ARG A 68 -5.77 -13.84 -0.71
C ARG A 68 -7.04 -14.61 -1.09
N PHE A 69 -8.10 -13.86 -1.40
CA PHE A 69 -9.29 -14.43 -2.03
C PHE A 69 -8.92 -14.89 -3.45
N LYS A 70 -9.29 -16.13 -3.81
CA LYS A 70 -9.04 -16.69 -5.13
C LYS A 70 -10.33 -17.27 -5.70
N PRO A 71 -10.65 -17.00 -6.98
CA PRO A 71 -9.97 -16.08 -7.91
C PRO A 71 -10.14 -14.61 -7.47
N SER A 72 -9.13 -13.77 -7.74
CA SER A 72 -9.19 -12.35 -7.38
C SER A 72 -10.27 -11.62 -8.16
N SER A 73 -10.68 -10.43 -7.71
CA SER A 73 -11.61 -9.59 -8.49
C SER A 73 -11.03 -9.29 -9.89
N GLY A 74 -9.72 -9.03 -9.99
CA GLY A 74 -9.03 -8.80 -11.25
C GLY A 74 -9.04 -10.02 -12.19
N ASP A 75 -8.86 -11.22 -11.65
CA ASP A 75 -8.97 -12.46 -12.45
C ASP A 75 -10.40 -12.65 -12.98
N GLN A 76 -11.40 -12.33 -12.15
CA GLN A 76 -12.79 -12.42 -12.54
C GLN A 76 -13.20 -11.38 -13.59
N VAL A 77 -12.69 -10.14 -13.49
CA VAL A 77 -12.90 -9.11 -14.53
C VAL A 77 -12.34 -9.55 -15.87
N LYS A 78 -11.15 -10.17 -15.90
CA LYS A 78 -10.55 -10.68 -17.13
C LYS A 78 -11.37 -11.79 -17.80
N ALA A 79 -12.16 -12.53 -17.03
CA ALA A 79 -13.03 -13.59 -17.54
C ALA A 79 -14.40 -13.07 -18.03
N LEU A 80 -14.78 -11.83 -17.71
CA LEU A 80 -16.08 -11.27 -18.11
C LEU A 80 -16.28 -11.18 -19.63
N PRO A 81 -15.32 -10.74 -20.46
CA PRO A 81 -15.51 -10.67 -21.91
C PRO A 81 -15.86 -12.03 -22.52
N ASP A 82 -15.15 -13.09 -22.13
CA ASP A 82 -15.41 -14.45 -22.60
C ASP A 82 -16.80 -14.95 -22.15
N LEU A 83 -17.21 -14.60 -20.93
CA LEU A 83 -18.55 -14.90 -20.43
C LEU A 83 -19.63 -14.16 -21.23
N LEU A 84 -19.47 -12.86 -21.47
CA LEU A 84 -20.43 -12.02 -22.18
C LEU A 84 -20.54 -12.38 -23.66
N SER A 85 -19.45 -12.86 -24.29
CA SER A 85 -19.48 -13.31 -25.69
C SER A 85 -20.45 -14.47 -25.95
N ARG A 86 -20.83 -15.22 -24.90
CA ARG A 86 -21.85 -16.29 -24.97
C ARG A 86 -23.28 -15.77 -24.92
N PHE A 87 -23.47 -14.49 -24.61
CA PHE A 87 -24.76 -13.82 -24.51
C PHE A 87 -24.73 -12.50 -25.32
N PRO A 88 -24.54 -12.55 -26.65
CA PRO A 88 -24.36 -11.35 -27.47
C PRO A 88 -25.60 -10.44 -27.52
N GLU A 89 -26.79 -10.98 -27.23
CA GLU A 89 -28.06 -10.26 -27.18
C GLU A 89 -28.29 -9.51 -25.85
N LEU A 90 -27.35 -9.59 -24.89
CA LEU A 90 -27.49 -8.94 -23.59
C LEU A 90 -27.18 -7.43 -23.70
N GLU A 91 -28.23 -6.62 -23.74
CA GLU A 91 -28.13 -5.16 -23.71
C GLU A 91 -28.25 -4.62 -22.26
N LEU A 92 -27.13 -4.19 -21.69
CA LEU A 92 -27.05 -3.67 -20.30
C LEU A 92 -27.37 -2.18 -20.19
N ASP A 93 -27.45 -1.46 -21.31
CA ASP A 93 -27.63 0.00 -21.42
C ASP A 93 -29.01 0.42 -21.94
N GLY A 94 -29.97 -0.52 -22.03
CA GLY A 94 -31.33 -0.23 -22.47
C GLY A 94 -32.10 0.71 -21.53
N GLU A 95 -32.97 1.55 -22.09
CA GLU A 95 -33.76 2.57 -21.36
C GLU A 95 -34.89 2.01 -20.46
N GLY A 96 -34.91 0.70 -20.21
CA GLY A 96 -35.94 0.04 -19.39
C GLY A 96 -35.66 0.11 -17.88
N GLY A 97 -36.72 0.08 -17.06
CA GLY A 97 -36.59 0.03 -15.59
C GLY A 97 -35.98 -1.28 -15.03
N SER A 98 -35.74 -2.28 -15.87
CA SER A 98 -35.06 -3.54 -15.53
C SER A 98 -34.47 -4.20 -16.77
N VAL A 99 -33.24 -4.71 -16.67
CA VAL A 99 -32.59 -5.52 -17.71
C VAL A 99 -32.55 -6.99 -17.27
N PRO A 100 -33.10 -7.95 -18.04
CA PRO A 100 -33.00 -9.36 -17.72
C PRO A 100 -31.57 -9.86 -17.97
N VAL A 101 -30.90 -10.32 -16.92
CA VAL A 101 -29.51 -10.83 -16.98
C VAL A 101 -29.51 -12.36 -16.92
N PRO A 102 -28.80 -13.07 -17.82
CA PRO A 102 -28.62 -14.51 -17.74
C PRO A 102 -28.07 -14.93 -16.37
N GLN A 103 -28.58 -16.03 -15.82
CA GLN A 103 -28.22 -16.50 -14.48
C GLN A 103 -26.70 -16.69 -14.31
N GLU A 104 -26.00 -17.14 -15.36
CA GLU A 104 -24.56 -17.32 -15.33
C GLU A 104 -23.81 -15.99 -15.18
N VAL A 105 -24.25 -14.95 -15.90
CA VAL A 105 -23.72 -13.58 -15.78
C VAL A 105 -23.98 -13.03 -14.38
N ALA A 106 -25.21 -13.18 -13.87
CA ALA A 106 -25.57 -12.75 -12.53
C ALA A 106 -24.71 -13.44 -11.44
N ALA A 107 -24.47 -14.75 -11.57
CA ALA A 107 -23.61 -15.51 -10.66
C ALA A 107 -22.14 -15.08 -10.73
N ALA A 108 -21.63 -14.75 -11.91
CA ALA A 108 -20.29 -14.21 -12.07
C ALA A 108 -20.14 -12.82 -11.45
N MET A 109 -21.14 -11.95 -11.62
CA MET A 109 -21.18 -10.63 -10.96
C MET A 109 -21.23 -10.75 -9.44
N ASP A 110 -22.03 -11.65 -8.88
CA ASP A 110 -22.08 -11.90 -7.43
C ASP A 110 -20.71 -12.35 -6.88
N LYS A 111 -20.03 -13.28 -7.56
CA LYS A 111 -18.67 -13.71 -7.20
C LYS A 111 -17.67 -12.56 -7.29
N LEU A 112 -17.79 -11.71 -8.31
CA LEU A 112 -16.91 -10.56 -8.50
C LEU A 112 -17.10 -9.54 -7.37
N PHE A 113 -18.35 -9.22 -7.03
CA PHE A 113 -18.65 -8.30 -5.93
C PHE A 113 -18.15 -8.85 -4.59
N LYS A 114 -18.37 -10.14 -4.30
CA LYS A 114 -17.85 -10.78 -3.08
C LYS A 114 -16.32 -10.72 -3.00
N ALA A 115 -15.63 -11.04 -4.10
CA ALA A 115 -14.17 -10.95 -4.16
C ALA A 115 -13.68 -9.51 -3.95
N SER A 116 -14.31 -8.53 -4.62
CA SER A 116 -13.96 -7.12 -4.50
C SER A 116 -14.18 -6.58 -3.08
N ILE A 117 -15.32 -6.92 -2.44
CA ILE A 117 -15.60 -6.55 -1.05
C ILE A 117 -14.56 -7.18 -0.11
N HIS A 118 -14.26 -8.46 -0.29
CA HIS A 118 -13.28 -9.15 0.54
C HIS A 118 -11.88 -8.55 0.38
N GLU A 119 -11.44 -8.27 -0.83
CA GLU A 119 -10.15 -7.63 -1.11
C GLU A 119 -10.07 -6.22 -0.51
N LYS A 120 -11.13 -5.42 -0.65
CA LYS A 120 -11.18 -4.07 -0.07
C LYS A 120 -11.10 -4.10 1.46
N ARG A 121 -11.82 -5.03 2.10
CA ARG A 121 -11.74 -5.23 3.56
C ARG A 121 -10.34 -5.69 3.97
N ARG A 122 -9.81 -6.71 3.31
CA ARG A 122 -8.47 -7.26 3.56
C ARG A 122 -7.37 -6.19 3.53
N VAL A 123 -7.41 -5.29 2.55
CA VAL A 123 -6.45 -4.18 2.47
C VAL A 123 -6.58 -3.22 3.65
N ARG A 124 -7.80 -2.91 4.09
CA ARG A 124 -8.01 -2.08 5.29
C ARG A 124 -7.52 -2.79 6.54
N ASP A 125 -7.83 -4.06 6.69
CA ASP A 125 -7.48 -4.85 7.87
C ASP A 125 -5.96 -5.04 7.98
N ASP A 126 -5.28 -5.33 6.86
CA ASP A 126 -3.81 -5.42 6.81
C ASP A 126 -3.16 -4.09 7.24
N VAL A 127 -3.69 -2.96 6.76
CA VAL A 127 -3.20 -1.63 7.13
C VAL A 127 -3.48 -1.32 8.60
N ALA A 128 -4.68 -1.64 9.10
CA ALA A 128 -5.03 -1.44 10.50
C ALA A 128 -4.11 -2.24 11.43
N ALA A 129 -3.84 -3.50 11.11
CA ALA A 129 -2.91 -4.34 11.86
C ALA A 129 -1.47 -3.80 11.90
N LEU A 130 -1.12 -2.91 10.97
CA LEU A 130 0.17 -2.24 10.95
C LEU A 130 0.20 -0.99 11.81
N ILE A 131 -0.76 -0.09 11.58
CA ILE A 131 -0.68 1.30 12.06
C ILE A 131 -1.55 1.59 13.29
N THR A 132 -2.37 0.63 13.72
CA THR A 132 -3.21 0.75 14.91
C THR A 132 -2.89 -0.36 15.89
N ASP A 133 -2.88 -0.05 17.18
CA ASP A 133 -2.57 -1.04 18.21
C ASP A 133 -3.69 -2.08 18.38
N ASP A 134 -4.94 -1.70 18.10
CA ASP A 134 -6.14 -2.51 18.28
C ASP A 134 -6.65 -3.16 16.97
N GLY A 135 -6.00 -2.89 15.84
CA GLY A 135 -6.44 -3.37 14.53
C GLY A 135 -7.72 -2.70 14.03
N ASN A 136 -8.09 -1.52 14.54
CA ASN A 136 -9.30 -0.82 14.14
C ASN A 136 -9.25 -0.32 12.69
N ALA A 137 -9.85 -1.09 11.79
CA ALA A 137 -9.95 -0.77 10.37
C ALA A 137 -10.76 0.51 10.05
N SER A 138 -11.45 1.11 11.03
CA SER A 138 -12.18 2.38 10.89
C SER A 138 -11.37 3.59 11.40
N HIS A 139 -10.17 3.37 11.94
CA HIS A 139 -9.33 4.45 12.44
C HIS A 139 -8.94 5.44 11.33
N ALA A 140 -8.87 6.74 11.66
CA ALA A 140 -8.58 7.79 10.68
C ALA A 140 -7.25 7.57 9.95
N ALA A 141 -6.22 7.10 10.68
CA ALA A 141 -4.92 6.74 10.13
C ALA A 141 -5.00 5.70 8.98
N VAL A 142 -5.94 4.75 9.05
CA VAL A 142 -6.12 3.72 8.00
C VAL A 142 -6.63 4.35 6.71
N SER A 143 -7.55 5.30 6.83
CA SER A 143 -8.03 6.06 5.68
C SER A 143 -6.92 6.94 5.11
N SER A 144 -6.17 7.66 5.95
CA SER A 144 -5.02 8.48 5.50
C SER A 144 -3.97 7.64 4.76
N TRP A 145 -3.64 6.45 5.26
CA TRP A 145 -2.72 5.54 4.58
C TRP A 145 -3.24 5.12 3.20
N ILE A 146 -4.52 4.74 3.11
CA ILE A 146 -5.12 4.30 1.85
C ILE A 146 -5.19 5.44 0.84
N GLU A 147 -5.58 6.64 1.29
CA GLU A 147 -5.64 7.82 0.44
C GLU A 147 -4.26 8.23 -0.08
N SER A 148 -3.22 8.21 0.77
CA SER A 148 -1.85 8.46 0.34
C SER A 148 -1.34 7.39 -0.64
N ARG A 149 -1.67 6.11 -0.40
CA ARG A 149 -1.34 5.04 -1.35
C ARG A 149 -2.01 5.28 -2.70
N ASP A 150 -3.31 5.57 -2.70
CA ASP A 150 -4.08 5.79 -3.93
C ASP A 150 -3.60 7.03 -4.69
N TYR A 151 -3.17 8.07 -3.98
CA TYR A 151 -2.48 9.22 -4.56
C TYR A 151 -1.20 8.81 -5.30
N PHE A 152 -0.31 8.05 -4.66
CA PHE A 152 0.93 7.61 -5.31
C PHE A 152 0.66 6.62 -6.45
N VAL A 153 -0.33 5.73 -6.33
CA VAL A 153 -0.75 4.81 -7.40
C VAL A 153 -1.26 5.56 -8.62
N LYS A 154 -2.06 6.62 -8.42
CA LYS A 154 -2.55 7.48 -9.50
C LYS A 154 -1.38 8.04 -10.30
N TRP A 155 -0.38 8.59 -9.61
CA TRP A 155 0.72 9.30 -10.27
C TRP A 155 1.85 8.40 -10.77
N ALA A 156 1.95 7.15 -10.28
CA ALA A 156 2.97 6.17 -10.66
C ALA A 156 2.87 5.64 -12.10
N HIS A 157 1.69 5.69 -12.71
CA HIS A 157 1.48 5.18 -14.07
C HIS A 157 1.37 6.32 -15.08
N LEU A 158 1.85 6.11 -16.31
CA LEU A 158 1.47 6.96 -17.43
C LEU A 158 -0.03 6.78 -17.70
N HIS A 159 -0.75 7.88 -17.83
CA HIS A 159 -2.16 7.84 -18.18
C HIS A 159 -2.29 7.70 -19.70
N GLU A 160 -3.31 7.01 -20.17
CA GLU A 160 -3.60 6.89 -21.61
C GLU A 160 -3.99 8.23 -22.26
N ARG A 161 -4.35 9.21 -21.43
CA ARG A 161 -4.63 10.58 -21.85
C ARG A 161 -3.46 11.47 -21.49
N ASP A 162 -3.15 12.42 -22.37
CA ASP A 162 -2.20 13.49 -22.07
C ASP A 162 -2.71 14.26 -20.84
N VAL A 163 -1.85 14.34 -19.83
CA VAL A 163 -2.11 15.13 -18.62
C VAL A 163 -1.40 16.46 -18.78
N ALA A 164 -2.15 17.55 -18.67
CA ALA A 164 -1.56 18.89 -18.74
C ALA A 164 -0.59 19.09 -17.57
N GLU A 165 0.46 19.86 -17.79
CA GLU A 165 1.46 20.14 -16.75
C GLU A 165 0.84 20.83 -15.52
N SER A 166 -0.22 21.60 -15.72
CA SER A 166 -1.03 22.23 -14.65
C SER A 166 -1.73 21.24 -13.74
N ASP A 167 -2.02 20.03 -14.24
CA ASP A 167 -2.73 19.00 -13.51
C ASP A 167 -1.76 18.09 -12.72
N LEU A 168 -0.45 18.21 -12.99
CA LEU A 168 0.57 17.49 -12.24
C LEU A 168 0.68 18.04 -10.82
N PRO A 169 0.85 17.16 -9.82
CA PRO A 169 0.98 17.61 -8.45
C PRO A 169 2.21 18.50 -8.29
N SER A 170 2.09 19.49 -7.42
CA SER A 170 3.22 20.34 -7.04
C SER A 170 4.18 19.56 -6.13
N ASP A 171 5.44 20.02 -6.03
CA ASP A 171 6.40 19.40 -5.13
C ASP A 171 5.94 19.51 -3.67
N ASP A 172 5.23 20.58 -3.31
CA ASP A 172 4.67 20.76 -1.96
C ASP A 172 3.53 19.78 -1.67
N GLU A 173 2.65 19.53 -2.65
CA GLU A 173 1.60 18.50 -2.53
C GLU A 173 2.20 17.11 -2.38
N ILE A 174 3.28 16.81 -3.11
CA ILE A 174 3.98 15.52 -2.98
C ILE A 174 4.64 15.43 -1.60
N ARG A 175 5.30 16.49 -1.12
CA ARG A 175 5.90 16.54 0.23
C ARG A 175 4.87 16.33 1.32
N GLU A 176 3.69 16.94 1.22
CA GLU A 176 2.60 16.73 2.16
C GLU A 176 2.19 15.25 2.23
N ARG A 177 2.02 14.62 1.06
CA ARG A 177 1.64 13.19 0.98
C ARG A 177 2.74 12.27 1.50
N VAL A 178 4.00 12.58 1.23
CA VAL A 178 5.15 11.86 1.79
C VAL A 178 5.18 12.01 3.31
N GLY A 179 5.00 13.23 3.83
CA GLY A 179 5.00 13.51 5.27
C GLY A 179 3.91 12.75 6.04
N ILE A 180 2.72 12.59 5.46
CA ILE A 180 1.65 11.74 6.04
C ILE A 180 2.12 10.29 6.15
N VAL A 181 2.76 9.75 5.10
CA VAL A 181 3.26 8.37 5.12
C VAL A 181 4.36 8.20 6.15
N GLU A 182 5.28 9.17 6.22
CA GLU A 182 6.39 9.16 7.17
C GLU A 182 5.91 9.26 8.62
N GLU A 183 4.93 10.11 8.91
CA GLU A 183 4.33 10.21 10.24
C GLU A 183 3.73 8.87 10.69
N LEU A 184 2.92 8.26 9.82
CA LEU A 184 2.32 6.96 10.11
C LEU A 184 3.38 5.86 10.26
N LEU A 185 4.42 5.88 9.43
CA LEU A 185 5.47 4.88 9.43
C LEU A 185 6.44 5.01 10.62
N ASP A 186 6.81 6.24 11.01
CA ASP A 186 7.67 6.51 12.18
C ASP A 186 7.00 6.02 13.47
N GLY A 187 5.67 6.18 13.60
CA GLY A 187 4.91 5.64 14.72
C GLY A 187 5.02 4.11 14.81
N VAL A 188 4.86 3.42 13.68
CA VAL A 188 5.00 1.95 13.61
C VAL A 188 6.42 1.49 13.92
N ILE A 189 7.41 2.16 13.33
CA ILE A 189 8.83 1.85 13.49
C ILE A 189 9.22 2.01 14.96
N THR A 190 8.85 3.12 15.58
CA THR A 190 9.17 3.39 16.99
C THR A 190 8.59 2.29 17.88
N ALA A 191 7.30 1.99 17.77
CA ALA A 191 6.68 0.93 18.56
C ALA A 191 7.31 -0.45 18.32
N PHE A 192 7.64 -0.77 17.06
CA PHE A 192 8.29 -2.02 16.68
C PHE A 192 9.68 -2.16 17.32
N PHE A 193 10.53 -1.13 17.21
CA PHE A 193 11.88 -1.18 17.76
C PHE A 193 11.88 -1.11 19.28
N THR A 194 10.98 -0.37 19.92
CA THR A 194 10.80 -0.42 21.38
C THR A 194 10.46 -1.83 21.84
N SER A 195 9.48 -2.48 21.20
CA SER A 195 9.09 -3.86 21.53
C SER A 195 10.24 -4.84 21.33
N ARG A 196 11.02 -4.67 20.25
CA ARG A 196 12.18 -5.52 19.98
C ARG A 196 13.26 -5.37 21.05
N HIS A 197 13.64 -4.15 21.41
CA HIS A 197 14.65 -3.93 22.45
C HIS A 197 14.22 -4.57 23.76
N SER A 198 12.94 -4.44 24.16
CA SER A 198 12.45 -5.11 25.38
C SER A 198 12.54 -6.63 25.32
N ILE A 199 12.38 -7.25 24.15
CA ILE A 199 12.56 -8.70 23.98
C ILE A 199 14.04 -9.07 24.02
N ASP A 200 14.90 -8.32 23.33
CA ASP A 200 16.34 -8.55 23.30
C ASP A 200 16.94 -8.39 24.71
N ASP A 201 16.47 -7.41 25.49
CA ASP A 201 16.83 -7.19 26.90
C ASP A 201 16.37 -8.37 27.78
N LEU A 202 15.13 -8.83 27.63
CA LEU A 202 14.61 -10.00 28.36
C LEU A 202 15.42 -11.27 28.04
N LEU A 203 15.77 -11.48 26.78
CA LEU A 203 16.59 -12.61 26.35
C LEU A 203 18.02 -12.52 26.92
N ALA A 204 18.60 -11.31 26.98
CA ALA A 204 19.90 -11.10 27.60
C ALA A 204 19.86 -11.38 29.11
N GLU A 205 18.81 -10.94 29.82
CA GLU A 205 18.59 -11.24 31.24
C GLU A 205 18.46 -12.75 31.49
N ILE A 206 17.66 -13.46 30.69
CA ILE A 206 17.49 -14.91 30.82
C ILE A 206 18.82 -15.65 30.61
N ASN A 207 19.57 -15.31 29.55
CA ASN A 207 20.86 -15.94 29.27
C ASN A 207 21.88 -15.67 30.37
N ALA A 208 21.90 -14.46 30.94
CA ALA A 208 22.79 -14.12 32.06
C ALA A 208 22.46 -14.90 33.33
N MET A 209 21.18 -15.23 33.57
CA MET A 209 20.77 -16.05 34.72
C MET A 209 21.13 -17.54 34.56
N GLU A 210 21.15 -18.06 33.33
CA GLU A 210 21.64 -19.43 33.06
C GLU A 210 23.15 -19.53 33.29
N ASP A 211 23.93 -18.54 32.85
CA ASP A 211 25.38 -18.49 33.06
C ASP A 211 25.78 -18.38 34.55
N GLU A 212 24.95 -17.77 35.39
CA GLU A 212 25.16 -17.72 36.85
C GLU A 212 24.75 -19.01 37.58
N ALA A 213 23.86 -19.82 37.00
CA ALA A 213 23.40 -21.08 37.58
C ALA A 213 24.33 -22.27 37.28
N ASP A 214 25.13 -22.17 36.21
CA ASP A 214 26.11 -23.18 35.78
C ASP A 214 27.55 -22.91 36.30
N ALA A 215 27.75 -21.88 37.12
CA ALA A 215 29.03 -21.49 37.75
C ALA A 215 29.13 -21.90 39.24
#